data_AF-A0AAE9DVR5-F1
#
_entry.id   AF-A0AAE9DVR5-F1
#
_cell.length_a   1.000
_cell.length_b   1.000
_cell.length_c   1.000
_cell.angle_alpha   90.00
_cell.angle_beta   90.00
_cell.angle_gamma   90.00
#
_symmetry.space_group_name_H-M   'P 1'
#
loop_
_entity.id
_entity.type
_entity.pdbx_description
1 polymer ?
#
loop_
_entity_poly.entity_id
_entity_poly.type
_entity_poly.pdbx_seq_one_letter_code
_entity_poly.pdbx_strand_id
1 'polypeptide(L)'
;MLEGDKDTIERTVREYFLALHSGGAWNFSIKFSDKTEGMSIGLVCDVKHSDLDQRYFIKCHQRGPRPTSSSISSRYNSISLPYVQELYVYKLLSLIQICGEVHFIFPQTSATKKTLYIGTREIKFTPAKQLTFKEANPRALMRTRNHRFLGYT
;
A
#
# COMPACT_ATOMS: atom_id res chain seq x y z
N MET A 1 8.14 19.31 11.64
CA MET A 1 7.33 18.87 10.47
C MET A 1 6.94 17.42 10.71
N LEU A 2 5.65 17.09 10.66
CA LEU A 2 5.09 15.84 11.20
C LEU A 2 5.24 14.68 10.20
N GLU A 3 6.06 13.67 10.51
CA GLU A 3 6.39 12.57 9.58
C GLU A 3 5.27 11.54 9.34
N GLY A 4 4.15 11.68 10.05
CA GLY A 4 2.90 10.94 9.81
C GLY A 4 1.82 11.78 9.12
N ASP A 5 2.16 12.98 8.70
CA ASP A 5 1.27 13.89 7.98
C ASP A 5 1.14 13.46 6.52
N LYS A 6 -0.09 13.57 5.98
CA LYS A 6 -0.44 13.11 4.63
C LYS A 6 0.51 13.72 3.59
N ASP A 7 0.80 15.01 3.70
CA ASP A 7 1.69 15.74 2.81
C ASP A 7 3.12 15.18 2.80
N THR A 8 3.61 14.74 3.97
CA THR A 8 4.95 14.13 4.06
C THR A 8 4.99 12.76 3.41
N ILE A 9 3.92 11.97 3.57
CA ILE A 9 3.81 10.65 2.93
C ILE A 9 3.73 10.83 1.40
N GLU A 10 2.84 11.69 0.92
CA GLU A 10 2.66 11.93 -0.51
C GLU A 10 3.93 12.44 -1.18
N ARG A 11 4.62 13.40 -0.54
CA ARG A 11 5.93 13.90 -1.02
C ARG A 11 6.96 12.78 -1.11
N THR A 12 7.14 12.02 -0.03
CA THR A 12 8.13 10.94 0.03
C THR A 12 7.86 9.86 -1.01
N VAL A 13 6.60 9.44 -1.15
CA VAL A 13 6.18 8.41 -2.12
C VAL A 13 6.37 8.91 -3.55
N ARG A 14 6.03 10.19 -3.83
CA ARG A 14 6.25 10.80 -5.14
C ARG A 14 7.73 10.84 -5.50
N GLU A 15 8.59 11.29 -4.59
CA GLU A 15 10.05 11.33 -4.80
C GLU A 15 10.61 9.94 -5.08
N TYR A 16 10.19 8.92 -4.31
CA TYR A 16 10.61 7.54 -4.53
C TYR A 16 10.24 7.01 -5.91
N PHE A 17 8.97 7.15 -6.32
CA PHE A 17 8.54 6.65 -7.63
C PHE A 17 9.12 7.47 -8.78
N LEU A 18 9.34 8.78 -8.61
CA LEU A 18 10.02 9.58 -9.62
C LEU A 18 11.48 9.11 -9.81
N ALA A 19 12.19 8.84 -8.72
CA ALA A 19 13.55 8.31 -8.74
C ALA A 19 13.62 6.92 -9.40
N LEU A 20 12.62 6.07 -9.16
CA LEU A 20 12.54 4.74 -9.77
C LEU A 20 12.36 4.80 -11.30
N HIS A 21 11.74 5.86 -11.82
CA HIS A 21 11.37 6.01 -13.22
C HIS A 21 12.14 7.11 -13.97
N SER A 22 13.28 7.56 -13.43
CA SER A 22 14.04 8.71 -13.97
C SER A 22 14.57 8.52 -15.40
N GLY A 23 14.41 7.34 -16.00
CA GLY A 23 14.76 7.03 -17.39
C GLY A 23 13.61 7.10 -18.43
N GLY A 24 12.35 7.32 -18.02
CA GLY A 24 11.17 7.33 -18.93
C GLY A 24 10.14 8.42 -18.61
N ALA A 25 10.58 9.51 -17.98
CA ALA A 25 9.76 10.48 -17.25
C ALA A 25 8.78 11.36 -18.06
N TRP A 26 8.64 11.20 -19.38
CA TRP A 26 7.86 12.13 -20.20
C TRP A 26 6.36 12.16 -19.87
N ASN A 27 5.83 11.11 -19.23
CA ASN A 27 4.42 11.03 -18.81
C ASN A 27 4.23 10.56 -17.35
N PHE A 28 5.25 10.71 -16.49
CA PHE A 28 5.12 10.31 -15.09
C PHE A 28 4.03 11.13 -14.39
N SER A 29 3.07 10.44 -13.77
CA SER A 29 2.11 11.08 -12.87
C SER A 29 1.77 10.17 -11.71
N ILE A 30 1.47 10.80 -10.57
CA ILE A 30 1.04 10.09 -9.36
C ILE A 30 -0.15 10.81 -8.77
N LYS A 31 -1.23 10.06 -8.49
CA LYS A 31 -2.43 10.56 -7.82
C LYS A 31 -2.61 9.83 -6.51
N PHE A 32 -2.97 10.57 -5.46
CA PHE A 32 -3.20 10.03 -4.14
C PHE A 32 -4.69 10.08 -3.80
N SER A 33 -5.16 9.06 -3.10
CA SER A 33 -6.51 9.02 -2.52
C SER A 33 -6.48 8.31 -1.17
N ASP A 34 -7.44 8.63 -0.32
CA ASP A 34 -7.60 7.92 0.95
C ASP A 34 -8.13 6.52 0.68
N LYS A 35 -7.57 5.54 1.38
CA LYS A 35 -8.04 4.17 1.28
C LYS A 35 -9.39 4.04 1.98
N THR A 36 -10.44 3.77 1.21
CA THR A 36 -11.83 3.69 1.72
C THR A 36 -12.27 2.27 2.07
N GLU A 37 -11.47 1.25 1.73
CA GLU A 37 -11.83 -0.17 1.83
C GLU A 37 -11.01 -0.93 2.88
N GLY A 38 -11.60 -1.93 3.55
CA GLY A 38 -10.93 -2.76 4.56
C GLY A 38 -10.68 -2.05 5.90
N MET A 39 -10.00 -2.72 6.84
CA MET A 39 -9.84 -2.21 8.22
C MET A 39 -8.60 -1.33 8.43
N SER A 40 -7.61 -1.38 7.54
CA SER A 40 -6.39 -0.57 7.66
C SER A 40 -6.59 0.82 7.07
N ILE A 41 -6.32 1.85 7.87
CA ILE A 41 -6.18 3.24 7.42
C ILE A 41 -4.86 3.35 6.63
N GLY A 42 -4.90 3.99 5.46
CA GLY A 42 -3.72 4.23 4.64
C GLY A 42 -4.03 5.06 3.40
N LEU A 43 -3.02 5.25 2.56
CA LEU A 43 -3.16 5.97 1.28
C LEU A 43 -3.13 4.97 0.13
N VAL A 44 -3.86 5.27 -0.93
CA VAL A 44 -3.71 4.62 -2.22
C VAL A 44 -3.02 5.60 -3.15
N CYS A 45 -2.04 5.14 -3.92
CA CYS A 45 -1.49 5.92 -5.01
C CYS A 45 -1.59 5.18 -6.35
N ASP A 46 -2.08 5.90 -7.36
CA ASP A 46 -2.08 5.46 -8.75
C ASP A 46 -0.86 6.09 -9.43
N VAL A 47 0.09 5.25 -9.84
CA VAL A 47 1.34 5.63 -10.49
C VAL A 47 1.24 5.30 -11.97
N LYS A 48 1.37 6.32 -12.82
CA LYS A 48 1.41 6.18 -14.26
C LYS A 48 2.80 6.52 -14.78
N HIS A 49 3.33 5.65 -15.62
CA HIS A 49 4.60 5.86 -16.31
C HIS A 49 4.64 4.99 -17.57
N SER A 50 5.01 5.58 -18.70
CA SER A 50 4.90 4.95 -20.02
C SER A 50 3.48 4.41 -20.23
N ASP A 51 3.33 3.14 -20.64
CA ASP A 51 2.03 2.47 -20.81
C ASP A 51 1.56 1.71 -19.54
N LEU A 52 2.23 1.90 -18.40
CA LEU A 52 1.88 1.25 -17.15
C LEU A 52 1.03 2.17 -16.27
N ASP A 53 -0.08 1.61 -15.79
CA ASP A 53 -0.97 2.22 -14.80
C ASP A 53 -1.09 1.27 -13.61
N GLN A 54 -0.38 1.59 -12.53
CA GLN A 54 -0.20 0.71 -11.38
C GLN A 54 -0.72 1.38 -10.11
N ARG A 55 -1.57 0.64 -9.38
CA ARG A 55 -2.09 1.06 -8.09
C ARG A 55 -1.27 0.45 -6.95
N TYR A 56 -0.93 1.26 -5.96
CA TYR A 56 -0.22 0.83 -4.76
C TYR A 56 -0.99 1.24 -3.51
N PHE A 57 -0.99 0.36 -2.51
CA PHE A 57 -1.42 0.67 -1.16
C PHE A 57 -0.20 1.07 -0.32
N ILE A 58 -0.22 2.27 0.24
CA ILE A 58 0.84 2.81 1.08
C ILE A 58 0.45 2.69 2.55
N LYS A 59 1.15 1.79 3.25
CA LYS A 59 1.06 1.59 4.69
C LYS A 59 2.22 2.28 5.38
N CYS A 60 1.95 3.05 6.43
CA CYS A 60 2.99 3.51 7.35
C CYS A 60 3.42 2.35 8.25
N HIS A 61 4.67 1.91 8.11
CA HIS A 61 5.28 0.84 8.92
C HIS A 61 6.11 1.47 10.04
N GLN A 62 5.36 1.82 11.07
CA GLN A 62 5.68 2.12 12.46
C GLN A 62 4.37 2.65 13.03
N ARG A 63 4.20 2.66 14.35
CA ARG A 63 3.03 3.30 14.97
C ARG A 63 3.00 4.78 14.52
N GLY A 64 2.24 5.07 13.46
CA GLY A 64 1.83 6.41 13.11
C GLY A 64 1.01 7.00 14.26
N PRO A 65 0.69 8.30 14.22
CA PRO A 65 -0.12 8.94 15.25
C PRO A 65 -1.36 8.10 15.57
N ARG A 66 -1.45 7.57 16.80
CA ARG A 66 -2.66 6.89 17.29
C ARG A 66 -3.75 7.94 17.49
N PRO A 67 -4.91 7.84 16.82
CA PRO A 67 -6.00 8.80 16.99
C PRO A 67 -6.60 8.79 18.40
N THR A 68 -6.32 7.75 19.20
CA THR A 68 -6.81 7.58 20.58
C THR A 68 -5.94 8.23 21.65
N SER A 69 -4.82 8.87 21.30
CA SER A 69 -3.96 9.53 22.29
C SER A 69 -4.26 11.03 22.39
N SER A 70 -4.62 11.45 23.60
CA SER A 70 -5.06 12.81 23.94
C SER A 70 -3.94 13.86 23.85
N SER A 71 -2.67 13.43 23.79
CA SER A 71 -1.53 14.36 23.66
C SER A 71 -0.77 14.19 22.35
N ILE A 72 -0.37 15.32 21.77
CA ILE A 72 0.54 15.39 20.61
C ILE A 72 1.79 14.54 20.88
N SER A 73 2.41 14.66 22.05
CA SER A 73 3.61 13.88 22.42
C SER A 73 3.42 12.36 22.33
N SER A 74 2.29 11.81 22.82
CA SER A 74 2.03 10.36 22.83
C SER A 74 1.70 9.77 21.46
N ARG A 75 1.31 10.60 20.48
CA ARG A 75 1.14 10.22 19.08
C ARG A 75 2.47 9.94 18.36
N TYR A 76 3.59 10.47 18.87
CA TYR A 76 4.86 10.51 18.13
C TYR A 76 6.05 9.81 18.82
N ASN A 77 5.81 9.04 19.89
CA ASN A 77 6.86 8.47 20.75
C ASN A 77 7.54 7.17 20.24
N SER A 78 7.19 6.63 19.08
CA SER A 78 7.83 5.38 18.61
C SER A 78 9.15 5.68 17.89
N ILE A 79 10.25 5.71 18.65
CA ILE A 79 11.64 5.74 18.14
C ILE A 79 12.19 4.34 17.81
N SER A 80 11.40 3.29 18.09
CA SER A 80 11.76 1.91 17.82
C SER A 80 12.00 1.67 16.33
N LEU A 81 13.10 1.03 15.98
CA LEU A 81 13.37 0.61 14.61
C LEU A 81 12.19 -0.23 14.05
N PRO A 82 11.94 -0.16 12.73
CA PRO A 82 10.95 -1.01 12.10
C PRO A 82 11.27 -2.49 12.37
N TYR A 83 10.25 -3.31 12.59
CA TYR A 83 10.42 -4.74 12.83
C TYR A 83 10.91 -5.40 11.54
N VAL A 84 12.22 -5.67 11.47
CA VAL A 84 12.86 -6.18 10.26
C VAL A 84 12.22 -7.51 9.80
N GLN A 85 11.72 -8.34 10.73
CA GLN A 85 11.01 -9.58 10.38
C GLN A 85 9.76 -9.31 9.52
N GLU A 86 8.99 -8.26 9.82
CA GLU A 86 7.79 -7.91 9.03
C GLU A 86 8.18 -7.56 7.57
N LEU A 87 9.33 -6.90 7.38
CA LEU A 87 9.84 -6.57 6.05
C LEU A 87 10.19 -7.83 5.25
N TYR A 88 10.86 -8.79 5.88
CA TYR A 88 11.16 -10.08 5.26
C TYR A 88 9.89 -10.83 4.87
N VAL A 89 8.85 -10.82 5.72
CA VAL A 89 7.56 -11.46 5.41
C VAL A 89 6.93 -10.81 4.18
N TYR A 90 6.84 -9.48 4.12
CA TYR A 90 6.29 -8.80 2.95
C TYR A 90 7.08 -9.12 1.67
N LYS A 91 8.42 -9.12 1.74
CA LYS A 91 9.24 -9.44 0.58
C LYS A 91 9.08 -10.89 0.14
N LEU A 92 9.04 -11.83 1.08
CA LEU A 92 8.80 -13.25 0.79
C LEU A 92 7.45 -13.45 0.10
N LEU A 93 6.37 -12.89 0.65
CA LEU A 93 5.01 -12.99 0.08
C LEU A 93 4.94 -12.43 -1.35
N SER A 94 5.70 -11.37 -1.61
CA SER A 94 5.81 -10.76 -2.94
C SER A 94 6.56 -11.68 -3.92
N LEU A 95 7.67 -12.29 -3.47
CA LEU A 95 8.47 -13.21 -4.28
C LEU A 95 7.72 -14.48 -4.67
N ILE A 96 6.88 -15.01 -3.77
CA ILE A 96 6.02 -16.17 -4.05
C ILE A 96 4.67 -15.80 -4.70
N GLN A 97 4.51 -14.54 -5.14
CA GLN A 97 3.35 -14.03 -5.86
C GLN A 97 2.00 -14.16 -5.11
N ILE A 98 2.03 -14.24 -3.77
CA ILE A 98 0.82 -14.20 -2.94
C ILE A 98 0.34 -12.75 -2.78
N CYS A 99 1.26 -11.79 -2.69
CA CYS A 99 0.95 -10.36 -2.68
C CYS A 99 1.63 -9.64 -3.84
N GLY A 100 1.18 -8.41 -4.12
CA GLY A 100 1.76 -7.63 -5.21
C GLY A 100 3.21 -7.24 -4.92
N GLU A 101 3.83 -6.56 -5.87
CA GLU A 101 5.18 -6.04 -5.70
C GLU A 101 5.28 -5.14 -4.47
N VAL A 102 6.30 -5.36 -3.65
CA VAL A 102 6.53 -4.59 -2.42
C VAL A 102 7.70 -3.64 -2.57
N HIS A 103 7.46 -2.38 -2.22
CA HIS A 103 8.43 -1.30 -2.13
C HIS A 103 8.62 -0.87 -0.67
N PHE A 104 9.88 -0.73 -0.27
CA PHE A 104 10.26 -0.14 1.02
C PHE A 104 10.72 1.29 0.78
N ILE A 105 9.92 2.25 1.24
CA ILE A 105 10.06 3.66 0.92
C ILE A 105 10.53 4.41 2.16
N PHE A 106 11.69 5.04 2.06
CA PHE A 106 12.31 5.79 3.13
C PHE A 106 12.29 7.30 2.82
N PRO A 107 11.87 8.16 3.77
CA PRO A 107 11.99 9.60 3.61
C PRO A 107 13.46 10.00 3.61
N GLN A 108 13.93 10.65 2.54
CA GLN A 108 15.32 11.08 2.41
C GLN A 108 15.68 12.22 3.39
N THR A 109 14.69 13.02 3.80
CA THR A 109 14.90 14.26 4.56
C THR A 109 14.57 14.16 6.05
N SER A 110 14.36 12.97 6.62
CA SER A 110 14.04 12.85 8.06
C SER A 110 15.31 12.70 8.90
N ALA A 111 15.67 13.75 9.65
CA ALA A 111 16.82 13.76 10.55
C ALA A 111 16.55 13.07 11.91
N THR A 112 15.28 12.90 12.29
CA THR A 112 14.91 12.58 13.69
C THR A 112 14.14 11.28 13.86
N LYS A 113 13.47 10.76 12.83
CA LYS A 113 12.72 9.51 12.94
C LYS A 113 12.85 8.67 11.68
N LYS A 114 13.24 7.40 11.88
CA LYS A 114 13.38 6.40 10.82
C LYS A 114 12.00 5.85 10.46
N THR A 115 11.16 6.70 9.87
CA THR A 115 9.84 6.29 9.35
C THR A 115 10.03 5.44 8.09
N LEU A 116 9.33 4.32 7.98
CA LEU A 116 9.31 3.46 6.80
C LEU A 116 7.88 3.37 6.27
N TYR A 117 7.69 3.60 4.98
CA TYR A 117 6.43 3.31 4.30
C TYR A 117 6.58 2.04 3.47
N ILE A 118 5.55 1.18 3.50
CA ILE A 118 5.49 -0.03 2.70
C ILE A 118 4.45 0.21 1.62
N GLY A 119 4.89 0.24 0.37
CA GLY A 119 4.02 0.28 -0.80
C GLY A 119 3.81 -1.13 -1.34
N THR A 120 2.57 -1.63 -1.37
CA THR A 120 2.23 -2.92 -1.97
C THR A 120 1.39 -2.70 -3.22
N ARG A 121 1.82 -3.22 -4.37
CA ARG A 121 1.05 -3.15 -5.61
C ARG A 121 -0.26 -3.92 -5.47
N GLU A 122 -1.33 -3.39 -6.03
CA GLU A 122 -2.60 -4.10 -6.14
C GLU A 122 -2.43 -5.33 -7.04
N ILE A 123 -2.96 -6.48 -6.59
CA ILE A 123 -3.13 -7.66 -7.46
C ILE A 123 -4.57 -7.64 -7.97
N LYS A 124 -4.70 -7.71 -9.29
CA LYS A 124 -5.99 -8.01 -9.94
C LYS A 124 -6.10 -9.51 -10.13
N PHE A 125 -6.90 -10.15 -9.28
CA PHE A 125 -7.25 -11.55 -9.49
C PHE A 125 -8.19 -11.64 -10.68
N THR A 126 -7.70 -12.27 -11.76
CA THR A 126 -8.54 -12.62 -12.91
C THR A 126 -8.90 -14.10 -12.76
N PRO A 127 -10.18 -14.44 -12.56
CA PRO A 127 -10.57 -15.84 -12.46
C PRO A 127 -10.17 -16.60 -13.73
N ALA A 128 -9.55 -17.77 -13.59
CA ALA A 128 -9.13 -18.61 -14.72
C ALA A 128 -10.34 -19.15 -15.52
N LYS A 129 -11.51 -19.22 -14.91
CA LYS A 129 -12.78 -19.58 -15.54
C LYS A 129 -13.89 -18.70 -14.99
N GLN A 130 -14.79 -18.26 -15.85
CA GLN A 130 -16.01 -17.58 -15.42
C GLN A 130 -16.89 -18.61 -14.71
N LEU A 131 -17.07 -18.47 -13.39
CA LEU A 131 -17.92 -19.37 -12.61
C LEU A 131 -19.35 -19.30 -13.17
N THR A 132 -19.81 -20.40 -13.74
CA THR A 132 -21.23 -20.54 -14.09
C THR A 132 -22.02 -20.85 -12.82
N PHE A 133 -23.29 -20.44 -12.77
CA PHE A 133 -24.16 -20.63 -11.60
C PHE A 133 -24.27 -22.10 -11.15
N LYS A 134 -24.01 -23.05 -12.06
CA LYS A 134 -24.02 -24.49 -11.81
C LYS A 134 -22.77 -25.00 -11.09
N GLU A 135 -21.64 -24.30 -11.19
CA GLU A 135 -20.33 -24.71 -10.64
C GLU A 135 -19.94 -23.93 -9.38
N ALA A 136 -20.72 -22.91 -9.00
CA ALA A 136 -20.42 -22.06 -7.87
C ALA A 136 -20.75 -22.75 -6.53
N ASN A 137 -19.73 -22.94 -5.68
CA ASN A 137 -19.94 -23.40 -4.30
C ASN A 137 -20.63 -22.29 -3.48
N PRO A 138 -21.88 -22.48 -3.02
CA PRO A 138 -22.63 -21.44 -2.33
C PRO A 138 -22.00 -21.00 -1.01
N ARG A 139 -21.14 -21.83 -0.39
CA ARG A 139 -20.41 -21.50 0.84
C ARG A 139 -19.14 -20.67 0.60
N ALA A 140 -18.61 -20.65 -0.62
CA ALA A 140 -17.42 -19.89 -0.99
C ALA A 140 -17.76 -18.52 -1.60
N LEU A 141 -19.05 -18.19 -1.75
CA LEU A 141 -19.50 -16.93 -2.33
C LEU A 141 -19.26 -15.78 -1.35
N MET A 142 -18.19 -15.02 -1.57
CA MET A 142 -18.02 -13.75 -0.88
C MET A 142 -19.02 -12.73 -1.44
N ARG A 143 -19.96 -12.29 -0.60
CA ARG A 143 -21.00 -11.33 -0.93
C ARG A 143 -20.39 -9.93 -1.02
N THR A 144 -20.00 -9.51 -2.22
CA THR A 144 -19.65 -8.11 -2.51
C THR A 144 -20.92 -7.30 -2.78
N ARG A 145 -20.95 -6.02 -2.37
CA ARG A 145 -22.10 -5.10 -2.55
C ARG A 145 -22.39 -4.74 -4.02
N ASN A 146 -21.59 -5.22 -4.97
CA ASN A 146 -21.82 -5.11 -6.41
C ASN A 146 -21.81 -6.52 -6.99
N HIS A 147 -22.89 -6.91 -7.67
CA HIS A 147 -23.24 -8.26 -8.14
C HIS A 147 -22.17 -9.00 -8.99
N ARG A 148 -21.02 -9.38 -8.43
CA ARG A 148 -20.07 -10.32 -9.04
C ARG A 148 -19.54 -11.30 -8.00
N PHE A 149 -19.83 -12.57 -8.24
CA PHE A 149 -19.44 -13.70 -7.41
C PHE A 149 -17.98 -14.09 -7.68
N LEU A 150 -17.19 -14.24 -6.62
CA LEU A 150 -15.84 -14.82 -6.65
C LEU A 150 -15.84 -16.03 -5.72
N GLY A 151 -15.41 -17.19 -6.23
CA GLY A 151 -15.19 -18.42 -5.47
C GLY A 151 -13.76 -18.91 -5.69
N TYR A 152 -13.17 -19.53 -4.66
CA TYR A 152 -11.83 -20.13 -4.70
C TYR A 152 -11.95 -21.66 -4.74
N THR A 153 -11.07 -22.31 -5.50
CA THR A 153 -10.78 -23.75 -5.44
C THR A 153 -9.64 -24.02 -4.47
#